data_AF-C5LY56-F1
#
_entry.id   AF-C5LY56-F1
#
_cell.length_a   1.000
_cell.length_b   1.000
_cell.length_c   1.000
_cell.angle_alpha   90.00
_cell.angle_beta   90.00
_cell.angle_gamma   90.00
#
_symmetry.space_group_name_H-M   'P 1'
#
loop_
_entity.id
_entity.type
_entity.pdbx_description
1 polymer ?
#
loop_
_entity_poly.entity_id
_entity_poly.type
_entity_poly.pdbx_seq_one_letter_code
_entity_poly.pdbx_strand_id
1 'polypeptide(L)'
;MTGSANYPRSAVPSAGPQSRPALIPLPGVAVKTACTLHQRPNTTTKMFVNICGHPLVEGPLLPSGARADGHLVDKMGIRNMQVPVDVGSFRRVFDRSGSTCVAIDVVFAPWLVSKLADCVPTILRGEKVDATRQSLILDLVIVALRNVQNYAKPVKEVHIKGWKFLNASYKFLDEQTNKPVDFVPADEQAEDAEEVKETPEVEHEADARGAKLIEVGINLD
;
A
#
# COMPACT_ATOMS: atom_id res chain seq x y z
N MET A 1 25.87 64.12 -24.00
CA MET A 1 26.32 63.60 -22.69
C MET A 1 25.16 62.83 -22.08
N THR A 2 25.10 61.51 -22.29
CA THR A 2 24.02 60.64 -21.80
C THR A 2 24.65 59.56 -20.93
N GLY A 3 24.43 59.64 -19.61
CA GLY A 3 24.91 58.66 -18.65
C GLY A 3 23.96 57.48 -18.56
N SER A 4 24.43 56.29 -18.91
CA SER A 4 23.76 55.02 -18.62
C SER A 4 24.10 54.58 -17.20
N ALA A 5 23.06 54.44 -16.36
CA ALA A 5 23.18 53.87 -15.03
C ALA A 5 23.35 52.35 -15.11
N ASN A 6 24.46 51.85 -14.58
CA ASN A 6 24.69 50.43 -14.32
C ASN A 6 23.93 50.03 -13.05
N TYR A 7 22.89 49.21 -13.19
CA TYR A 7 22.31 48.50 -12.04
C TYR A 7 23.07 47.18 -11.83
N PRO A 8 23.57 46.90 -10.61
CA PRO A 8 24.18 45.61 -10.32
C PRO A 8 23.12 44.50 -10.41
N ARG A 9 23.40 43.47 -11.21
CA ARG A 9 22.62 42.22 -11.22
C ARG A 9 22.73 41.59 -9.82
N SER A 10 21.64 41.65 -9.05
CA SER A 10 21.52 40.86 -7.83
C SER A 10 21.69 39.39 -8.19
N ALA A 11 22.74 38.76 -7.67
CA ALA A 11 22.94 37.32 -7.79
C ALA A 11 21.75 36.63 -7.10
N VAL A 12 20.98 35.88 -7.87
CA VAL A 12 19.97 34.97 -7.31
C VAL A 12 20.75 33.82 -6.65
N PRO A 13 20.59 33.57 -5.35
CA PRO A 13 21.25 32.43 -4.72
C PRO A 13 20.79 31.14 -5.40
N SER A 14 21.75 30.33 -5.84
CA SER A 14 21.51 28.98 -6.33
C SER A 14 20.80 28.20 -5.22
N ALA A 15 19.54 27.85 -5.45
CA ALA A 15 18.83 26.92 -4.59
C ALA A 15 19.56 25.57 -4.70
N GLY A 16 20.18 25.13 -3.61
CA GLY A 16 20.65 23.76 -3.48
C GLY A 16 19.50 22.76 -3.68
N PRO A 17 19.78 21.46 -3.85
CA PRO A 17 18.73 20.46 -4.04
C PRO A 17 17.76 20.53 -2.86
N GLN A 18 16.55 21.05 -3.12
CA GLN A 18 15.49 21.07 -2.13
C GLN A 18 15.04 19.62 -1.94
N SER A 19 15.42 19.02 -0.81
CA SER A 19 14.91 17.72 -0.42
C SER A 19 13.39 17.82 -0.35
N ARG A 20 12.68 17.06 -1.19
CA ARG A 20 11.22 16.97 -1.12
C ARG A 20 10.82 16.59 0.31
N PRO A 21 9.75 17.18 0.88
CA PRO A 21 9.25 16.72 2.18
C PRO A 21 8.88 15.24 2.08
N ALA A 22 9.32 14.45 3.06
CA ALA A 22 8.92 13.04 3.17
C ALA A 22 7.39 12.93 3.21
N LEU A 23 6.82 12.08 2.37
CA LEU A 23 5.39 11.77 2.32
C LEU A 23 5.13 10.58 3.24
N ILE A 24 5.11 10.82 4.54
CA ILE A 24 4.89 9.73 5.52
C ILE A 24 3.40 9.38 5.57
N PRO A 25 2.99 8.17 5.16
CA PRO A 25 1.59 7.79 5.19
C PRO A 25 1.12 7.51 6.63
N LEU A 26 -0.16 7.77 6.90
CA LEU A 26 -0.81 7.41 8.14
C LEU A 26 -1.07 5.89 8.17
N PRO A 27 -0.65 5.16 9.22
CA PRO A 27 -0.95 3.74 9.36
C PRO A 27 -2.45 3.48 9.30
N GLY A 28 -2.83 2.41 8.60
CA GLY A 28 -4.20 1.95 8.52
C GLY A 28 -4.31 0.49 8.92
N VAL A 29 -4.27 -0.38 7.91
CA VAL A 29 -4.34 -1.83 8.11
C VAL A 29 -3.31 -2.54 7.24
N ALA A 30 -2.78 -3.65 7.74
CA ALA A 30 -1.91 -4.52 6.95
C ALA A 30 -2.65 -5.78 6.49
N VAL A 31 -2.56 -6.06 5.20
CA VAL A 31 -3.08 -7.27 4.55
C VAL A 31 -1.90 -8.16 4.16
N LYS A 32 -2.02 -9.46 4.40
CA LYS A 32 -1.09 -10.46 3.88
C LYS A 32 -1.75 -11.21 2.73
N THR A 33 -1.04 -11.35 1.63
CA THR A 33 -1.41 -12.18 0.49
C THR A 33 -0.17 -12.88 -0.09
N ALA A 34 -0.33 -13.50 -1.26
CA ALA A 34 0.72 -14.07 -2.07
C ALA A 34 0.78 -13.37 -3.43
N CYS A 35 1.95 -13.42 -4.08
CA CYS A 35 2.16 -12.89 -5.41
C CYS A 35 3.18 -13.75 -6.18
N THR A 36 3.22 -13.62 -7.49
CA THR A 36 4.35 -14.07 -8.32
C THR A 36 5.11 -12.86 -8.83
N LEU A 37 6.44 -12.97 -8.91
CA LEU A 37 7.30 -11.89 -9.41
C LEU A 37 7.71 -12.16 -10.85
N HIS A 38 7.94 -11.11 -11.64
CA HIS A 38 8.40 -11.26 -13.03
C HIS A 38 9.71 -12.04 -13.14
N GLN A 39 10.65 -11.80 -12.21
CA GLN A 39 11.94 -12.49 -12.15
C GLN A 39 11.85 -13.94 -11.65
N ARG A 40 10.75 -14.31 -10.98
CA ARG A 40 10.52 -15.65 -10.41
C ARG A 40 9.08 -16.11 -10.68
N PRO A 41 8.72 -16.35 -11.96
CA PRO A 41 7.34 -16.56 -12.37
C PRO A 41 6.73 -17.87 -11.87
N ASN A 42 7.55 -18.82 -11.43
CA ASN A 42 7.13 -20.14 -10.94
C ASN A 42 7.15 -20.25 -9.42
N THR A 43 7.41 -19.13 -8.71
CA THR A 43 7.54 -19.11 -7.26
C THR A 43 6.52 -18.16 -6.65
N THR A 44 5.76 -18.68 -5.70
CA THR A 44 4.84 -17.88 -4.90
C THR A 44 5.61 -17.16 -3.78
N THR A 45 5.58 -15.84 -3.79
CA THR A 45 6.22 -14.98 -2.79
C THR A 45 5.18 -14.37 -1.85
N LYS A 46 5.48 -14.36 -0.55
CA LYS A 46 4.64 -13.72 0.47
C LYS A 46 4.66 -12.21 0.31
N MET A 47 3.48 -11.60 0.25
CA MET A 47 3.31 -10.16 0.08
C MET A 47 2.53 -9.57 1.25
N PHE A 48 2.98 -8.39 1.68
CA PHE A 48 2.35 -7.55 2.68
C PHE A 48 1.94 -6.24 2.01
N VAL A 49 0.65 -5.93 2.07
CA VAL A 49 0.08 -4.70 1.51
C VAL A 49 -0.39 -3.85 2.69
N ASN A 50 0.28 -2.73 2.91
CA ASN A 50 -0.12 -1.76 3.91
C ASN A 50 -1.12 -0.79 3.28
N ILE A 51 -2.39 -0.90 3.67
CA ILE A 51 -3.44 0.04 3.26
C ILE A 51 -3.38 1.22 4.22
N CYS A 52 -2.89 2.35 3.71
CA CYS A 52 -2.54 3.53 4.49
C CYS A 52 -3.33 4.76 4.02
N GLY A 53 -3.35 5.81 4.84
CA GLY A 53 -4.02 7.07 4.51
C GLY A 53 -3.03 8.21 4.28
N HIS A 54 -3.31 9.14 3.37
CA HIS A 54 -2.55 10.39 3.29
C HIS A 54 -3.45 11.58 2.93
N PRO A 55 -3.34 12.76 3.58
CA PRO A 55 -4.23 13.90 3.33
C PRO A 55 -4.22 14.45 1.90
N LEU A 56 -3.17 14.17 1.12
CA LEU A 56 -3.07 14.58 -0.29
C LEU A 56 -3.88 13.66 -1.23
N VAL A 57 -4.27 12.46 -0.78
CA VAL A 57 -5.09 11.56 -1.60
C VAL A 57 -6.56 11.92 -1.40
N GLU A 58 -7.22 12.29 -2.50
CA GLU A 58 -8.63 12.66 -2.49
C GLU A 58 -9.55 11.46 -2.23
N GLY A 59 -10.77 11.75 -1.76
CA GLY A 59 -11.81 10.74 -1.57
C GLY A 59 -12.41 10.23 -2.89
N PRO A 60 -13.27 9.20 -2.84
CA PRO A 60 -13.93 8.67 -4.03
C PRO A 60 -14.76 9.72 -4.78
N LEU A 61 -14.81 9.59 -6.09
CA LEU A 61 -15.59 10.41 -7.00
C LEU A 61 -16.75 9.59 -7.59
N LEU A 62 -17.91 10.21 -7.71
CA LEU A 62 -19.04 9.67 -8.46
C LEU A 62 -18.70 9.62 -9.95
N PRO A 63 -19.46 8.83 -10.75
CA PRO A 63 -19.29 8.82 -12.21
C PRO A 63 -19.43 10.21 -12.86
N SER A 64 -20.16 11.12 -12.21
CA SER A 64 -20.28 12.52 -12.62
C SER A 64 -19.02 13.38 -12.37
N GLY A 65 -18.01 12.85 -11.67
CA GLY A 65 -16.83 13.58 -11.20
C GLY A 65 -17.03 14.33 -9.88
N ALA A 66 -18.25 14.34 -9.32
CA ALA A 66 -18.51 14.95 -8.01
C ALA A 66 -17.91 14.12 -6.88
N ARG A 67 -17.40 14.77 -5.84
CA ARG A 67 -16.86 14.09 -4.65
C ARG A 67 -17.97 13.35 -3.90
N ALA A 68 -17.74 12.07 -3.61
CA ALA A 68 -18.60 11.30 -2.72
C ALA A 68 -18.22 11.61 -1.27
N ASP A 69 -19.24 11.84 -0.44
CA ASP A 69 -19.06 11.96 1.00
C ASP A 69 -19.08 10.59 1.69
N GLY A 70 -18.74 10.59 2.99
CA GLY A 70 -18.72 9.38 3.78
C GLY A 70 -20.10 8.72 3.91
N HIS A 71 -21.18 9.50 3.91
CA HIS A 71 -22.55 8.98 4.05
C HIS A 71 -22.97 8.20 2.80
N LEU A 72 -22.64 8.73 1.62
CA LEU A 72 -22.92 8.10 0.35
C LEU A 72 -22.11 6.81 0.18
N VAL A 73 -20.84 6.82 0.57
CA VAL A 73 -20.01 5.60 0.60
C VAL A 73 -20.56 4.56 1.57
N ASP A 74 -21.01 4.97 2.76
CA ASP A 74 -21.62 4.05 3.73
C ASP A 74 -22.92 3.43 3.21
N LYS A 75 -23.67 4.14 2.36
CA LYS A 75 -24.94 3.66 1.83
C LYS A 75 -24.77 2.80 0.57
N MET A 76 -23.87 3.20 -0.33
CA MET A 76 -23.78 2.66 -1.69
C MET A 76 -22.50 1.84 -1.94
N GLY A 77 -21.55 1.84 -1.00
CA GLY A 77 -20.21 1.30 -1.22
C GLY A 77 -19.41 2.15 -2.22
N ILE A 78 -18.38 1.54 -2.82
CA ILE A 78 -17.45 2.22 -3.75
C ILE A 78 -17.39 1.61 -5.15
N ARG A 79 -18.14 0.55 -5.45
CA ARG A 79 -18.02 -0.22 -6.72
C ARG A 79 -18.24 0.60 -7.99
N ASN A 80 -19.10 1.61 -7.92
CA ASN A 80 -19.43 2.49 -9.05
C ASN A 80 -18.80 3.89 -8.89
N MET A 81 -17.75 4.00 -8.07
CA MET A 81 -17.02 5.25 -7.85
C MET A 81 -15.61 5.13 -8.42
N GLN A 82 -15.03 6.24 -8.84
CA GLN A 82 -13.59 6.33 -9.06
C GLN A 82 -12.94 6.52 -7.71
N VAL A 83 -12.04 5.63 -7.31
CA VAL A 83 -11.36 5.69 -6.01
C VAL A 83 -9.91 6.11 -6.25
N PRO A 84 -9.54 7.36 -5.92
CA PRO A 84 -8.15 7.78 -5.98
C PRO A 84 -7.30 6.92 -5.04
N VAL A 85 -6.18 6.46 -5.57
CA VAL A 85 -5.25 5.58 -4.87
C VAL A 85 -3.85 5.83 -5.41
N ASP A 86 -2.87 5.82 -4.52
CA ASP A 86 -1.47 5.82 -4.89
C ASP A 86 -0.81 4.50 -4.48
N VAL A 87 0.10 4.01 -5.30
CA VAL A 87 0.79 2.74 -5.10
C VAL A 87 2.26 3.03 -4.89
N GLY A 88 2.72 2.68 -3.69
CA GLY A 88 4.09 2.88 -3.29
C GLY A 88 5.03 1.89 -3.95
N SER A 89 6.30 2.14 -3.74
CA SER A 89 7.39 1.32 -4.18
C SER A 89 7.34 -0.10 -3.62
N PHE A 90 7.84 -1.02 -4.42
CA PHE A 90 8.10 -2.39 -4.02
C PHE A 90 9.27 -2.44 -3.04
N ARG A 91 9.08 -3.09 -1.89
CA ARG A 91 10.17 -3.30 -0.92
C ARG A 91 10.39 -4.79 -0.68
N ARG A 92 11.62 -5.24 -0.92
CA ARG A 92 12.04 -6.58 -0.51
C ARG A 92 12.35 -6.55 0.99
N VAL A 93 11.75 -7.47 1.73
CA VAL A 93 11.82 -7.53 3.20
C VAL A 93 11.98 -8.98 3.65
N PHE A 94 12.42 -9.19 4.89
CA PHE A 94 12.54 -10.53 5.47
C PHE A 94 11.51 -10.71 6.57
N ASP A 95 10.84 -11.87 6.58
CA ASP A 95 9.98 -12.20 7.71
C ASP A 95 10.78 -12.76 8.90
N ARG A 96 10.06 -13.14 9.96
CA ARG A 96 10.68 -13.68 11.18
C ARG A 96 11.43 -14.99 10.98
N SER A 97 11.14 -15.73 9.90
CA SER A 97 11.86 -16.95 9.52
C SER A 97 13.05 -16.67 8.60
N GLY A 98 13.36 -15.40 8.31
CA GLY A 98 14.41 -15.02 7.35
C GLY A 98 14.01 -15.27 5.89
N SER A 99 12.76 -15.63 5.63
CA SER A 99 12.29 -15.84 4.26
C SER A 99 12.05 -14.49 3.57
N THR A 100 12.48 -14.40 2.31
CA THR A 100 12.26 -13.21 1.49
C THR A 100 10.78 -13.02 1.22
N CYS A 101 10.30 -11.81 1.48
CA CYS A 101 8.93 -11.36 1.31
C CYS A 101 8.92 -10.00 0.60
N VAL A 102 7.71 -9.53 0.30
CA VAL A 102 7.46 -8.22 -0.33
C VAL A 102 6.58 -7.38 0.58
N ALA A 103 6.88 -6.09 0.69
CA ALA A 103 6.02 -5.09 1.28
C ALA A 103 5.74 -3.97 0.28
N ILE A 104 4.51 -3.46 0.29
CA ILE A 104 4.10 -2.32 -0.53
C ILE A 104 3.05 -1.50 0.21
N ASP A 105 3.08 -0.19 0.03
CA ASP A 105 2.09 0.70 0.59
C ASP A 105 1.07 1.08 -0.48
N VAL A 106 -0.20 1.07 -0.12
CA VAL A 106 -1.29 1.56 -0.97
C VAL A 106 -2.02 2.64 -0.21
N VAL A 107 -2.03 3.84 -0.75
CA VAL A 107 -2.43 5.05 -0.05
C VAL A 107 -3.78 5.54 -0.56
N PHE A 108 -4.73 5.71 0.36
CA PHE A 108 -6.07 6.22 0.11
C PHE A 108 -6.33 7.51 0.90
N ALA A 109 -7.51 8.10 0.70
CA ALA A 109 -8.01 9.13 1.60
C ALA A 109 -8.10 8.61 3.06
N PRO A 110 -7.61 9.35 4.06
CA PRO A 110 -7.53 8.86 5.44
C PRO A 110 -8.86 8.39 6.03
N TRP A 111 -9.94 9.12 5.76
CA TRP A 111 -11.27 8.78 6.29
C TRP A 111 -11.81 7.45 5.76
N LEU A 112 -11.39 7.05 4.55
CA LEU A 112 -11.78 5.78 3.94
C LEU A 112 -11.02 4.62 4.60
N VAL A 113 -9.76 4.85 4.92
CA VAL A 113 -8.90 3.91 5.67
C VAL A 113 -9.40 3.73 7.10
N SER A 114 -9.87 4.79 7.77
CA SER A 114 -10.46 4.70 9.10
C SER A 114 -11.65 3.73 9.12
N LYS A 115 -12.54 3.78 8.12
CA LYS A 115 -13.68 2.85 8.02
C LYS A 115 -13.24 1.38 8.00
N LEU A 116 -12.12 1.10 7.35
CA LEU A 116 -11.51 -0.23 7.32
C LEU A 116 -10.86 -0.58 8.67
N ALA A 117 -10.02 0.32 9.20
CA ALA A 117 -9.31 0.14 10.46
C ALA A 117 -10.24 -0.10 11.65
N ASP A 118 -11.38 0.60 11.71
CA ASP A 118 -12.38 0.45 12.78
C ASP A 118 -13.02 -0.95 12.81
N CYS A 119 -13.09 -1.62 11.66
CA CYS A 119 -13.73 -2.92 11.52
C CYS A 119 -12.76 -4.10 11.70
N VAL A 120 -11.47 -3.90 11.41
CA VAL A 120 -10.47 -4.99 11.45
C VAL A 120 -10.38 -5.69 12.81
N PRO A 121 -10.39 -5.01 13.97
CA PRO A 121 -10.39 -5.69 15.27
C PRO A 121 -11.56 -6.67 15.44
N THR A 122 -12.76 -6.27 15.00
CA THR A 122 -13.98 -7.09 15.03
C THR A 122 -13.84 -8.31 14.12
N ILE A 123 -13.33 -8.11 12.89
CA ILE A 123 -13.07 -9.20 11.94
C ILE A 123 -12.04 -10.19 12.51
N LEU A 124 -10.95 -9.70 13.10
CA LEU A 124 -9.89 -10.55 13.67
C LEU A 124 -10.37 -11.37 14.88
N ARG A 125 -11.41 -10.91 15.59
CA ARG A 125 -12.08 -11.68 16.66
C ARG A 125 -13.08 -12.71 16.12
N GLY A 126 -13.30 -12.77 14.80
CA GLY A 126 -14.30 -13.65 14.18
C GLY A 126 -15.74 -13.16 14.39
N GLU A 127 -15.92 -11.91 14.79
CA GLU A 127 -17.23 -11.30 14.99
C GLU A 127 -17.81 -10.85 13.64
N LYS A 128 -19.14 -10.86 13.54
CA LYS A 128 -19.83 -10.40 12.33
C LYS A 128 -19.77 -8.88 12.23
N VAL A 129 -19.40 -8.38 11.06
CA VAL A 129 -19.58 -6.99 10.66
C VAL A 129 -20.88 -6.91 9.86
N ASP A 130 -21.58 -5.77 9.88
CA ASP A 130 -22.76 -5.59 9.03
C ASP A 130 -22.40 -5.73 7.55
N ALA A 131 -23.36 -6.21 6.75
CA ALA A 131 -23.13 -6.59 5.36
C ALA A 131 -22.62 -5.41 4.50
N THR A 132 -23.08 -4.19 4.79
CA THR A 132 -22.69 -2.99 4.06
C THR A 132 -21.22 -2.65 4.30
N ARG A 133 -20.79 -2.61 5.57
CA ARG A 133 -19.38 -2.41 5.92
C ARG A 133 -18.51 -3.56 5.43
N GLN A 134 -18.98 -4.81 5.54
CA GLN A 134 -18.26 -5.95 5.00
C GLN A 134 -18.02 -5.81 3.49
N SER A 135 -19.03 -5.38 2.73
CA SER A 135 -18.87 -5.13 1.28
C SER A 135 -17.84 -4.03 1.01
N LEU A 136 -17.92 -2.90 1.72
CA LEU A 136 -16.97 -1.80 1.57
C LEU A 136 -15.52 -2.25 1.85
N ILE A 137 -15.32 -3.04 2.91
CA ILE A 137 -14.02 -3.58 3.29
C ILE A 137 -13.44 -4.46 2.18
N LEU A 138 -14.26 -5.38 1.66
CA LEU A 138 -13.85 -6.25 0.56
C LEU A 138 -13.48 -5.44 -0.69
N ASP A 139 -14.33 -4.47 -1.05
CA ASP A 139 -14.10 -3.64 -2.23
C ASP A 139 -12.80 -2.82 -2.09
N LEU A 140 -12.51 -2.25 -0.91
CA LEU A 140 -11.27 -1.51 -0.67
C LEU A 140 -10.03 -2.38 -0.78
N VAL A 141 -10.05 -3.59 -0.20
CA VAL A 141 -8.93 -4.52 -0.30
C VAL A 141 -8.74 -4.96 -1.75
N ILE A 142 -9.82 -5.25 -2.49
CA ILE A 142 -9.74 -5.62 -3.91
C ILE A 142 -9.17 -4.47 -4.74
N VAL A 143 -9.59 -3.23 -4.51
CA VAL A 143 -9.02 -2.05 -5.18
C VAL A 143 -7.52 -1.97 -4.89
N ALA A 144 -7.10 -2.12 -3.63
CA ALA A 144 -5.69 -2.08 -3.28
C ALA A 144 -4.88 -3.17 -4.01
N LEU A 145 -5.31 -4.43 -3.94
CA LEU A 145 -4.61 -5.56 -4.55
C LEU A 145 -4.54 -5.44 -6.08
N ARG A 146 -5.62 -5.00 -6.73
CA ARG A 146 -5.64 -4.79 -8.20
C ARG A 146 -4.70 -3.66 -8.62
N ASN A 147 -4.65 -2.56 -7.87
CA ASN A 147 -3.72 -1.47 -8.17
C ASN A 147 -2.27 -1.90 -7.96
N VAL A 148 -1.96 -2.69 -6.93
CA VAL A 148 -0.64 -3.32 -6.78
C VAL A 148 -0.30 -4.17 -8.00
N GLN A 149 -1.20 -5.04 -8.46
CA GLN A 149 -0.97 -5.88 -9.63
C GLN A 149 -0.71 -5.07 -10.91
N ASN A 150 -1.36 -3.92 -11.07
CA ASN A 150 -1.25 -3.11 -12.29
C ASN A 150 -0.03 -2.17 -12.30
N TYR A 151 0.40 -1.71 -11.12
CA TYR A 151 1.39 -0.63 -11.02
C TYR A 151 2.71 -1.03 -10.33
N ALA A 152 2.73 -2.10 -9.54
CA ALA A 152 3.96 -2.58 -8.91
C ALA A 152 4.81 -3.38 -9.90
N LYS A 153 5.75 -2.71 -10.58
CA LYS A 153 6.55 -3.28 -11.70
C LYS A 153 7.15 -4.68 -11.45
N PRO A 154 7.69 -5.02 -10.26
CA PRO A 154 8.28 -6.35 -10.07
C PRO A 154 7.24 -7.48 -9.94
N VAL A 155 5.97 -7.14 -9.75
CA VAL A 155 4.87 -8.07 -9.48
C VAL A 155 4.20 -8.47 -10.79
N LYS A 156 4.21 -9.77 -11.09
CA LYS A 156 3.53 -10.34 -12.26
C LYS A 156 2.05 -10.61 -11.97
N GLU A 157 1.76 -11.18 -10.81
CA GLU A 157 0.41 -11.54 -10.41
C GLU A 157 0.24 -11.39 -8.90
N VAL A 158 -0.90 -10.84 -8.46
CA VAL A 158 -1.29 -10.81 -7.06
C VAL A 158 -2.42 -11.80 -6.84
N HIS A 159 -2.32 -12.62 -5.80
CA HIS A 159 -3.42 -13.52 -5.44
C HIS A 159 -4.53 -12.70 -4.78
N ILE A 160 -5.56 -12.37 -5.55
CA ILE A 160 -6.73 -11.60 -5.07
C ILE A 160 -7.62 -12.46 -4.17
N LYS A 161 -7.52 -13.80 -4.26
CA LYS A 161 -8.17 -14.74 -3.32
C LYS A 161 -7.18 -15.17 -2.23
N GLY A 162 -7.68 -15.40 -1.02
CA GLY A 162 -6.87 -15.93 0.10
C GLY A 162 -6.01 -14.90 0.83
N TRP A 163 -6.27 -13.60 0.65
CA TRP A 163 -5.67 -12.58 1.50
C TRP A 163 -6.26 -12.61 2.92
N LYS A 164 -5.53 -12.04 3.88
CA LYS A 164 -5.98 -11.93 5.28
C LYS A 164 -5.50 -10.66 5.96
N PHE A 165 -6.32 -10.14 6.87
CA PHE A 165 -5.88 -9.08 7.76
C PHE A 165 -4.82 -9.59 8.73
N LEU A 166 -3.92 -8.70 9.11
CA LEU A 166 -2.95 -8.92 10.15
C LEU A 166 -3.38 -8.14 11.40
N ASN A 167 -3.00 -8.66 12.57
CA ASN A 167 -3.07 -7.90 13.81
C ASN A 167 -1.92 -6.87 13.87
N ALA A 168 -1.93 -5.94 12.92
CA ALA A 168 -1.00 -4.83 12.78
C ALA A 168 -1.62 -3.77 11.86
N SER A 169 -1.45 -2.50 12.20
CA SER A 169 -1.86 -1.37 11.36
C SER A 169 -0.90 -1.09 10.20
N TYR A 170 0.33 -1.58 10.30
CA TYR A 170 1.38 -1.43 9.29
C TYR A 170 2.44 -2.52 9.47
N LYS A 171 3.09 -2.93 8.38
CA LYS A 171 4.20 -3.90 8.37
C LYS A 171 5.47 -3.26 7.81
N PHE A 172 6.59 -3.61 8.46
CA PHE A 172 7.94 -3.11 8.15
C PHE A 172 8.05 -1.61 8.38
N LEU A 173 7.85 -1.21 9.64
CA LEU A 173 8.13 0.14 10.13
C LEU A 173 9.62 0.43 9.96
N ASP A 174 9.95 1.70 9.80
CA ASP A 174 11.30 2.20 9.89
C ASP A 174 11.90 1.88 11.27
N GLU A 175 13.08 1.27 11.30
CA GLU A 175 13.69 0.75 12.53
C GLU A 175 14.10 1.86 13.51
N GLN A 176 14.44 3.05 12.99
CA GLN A 176 14.93 4.16 13.82
C GLN A 176 13.78 4.94 14.45
N THR A 177 12.73 5.18 13.67
CA THR A 177 11.62 6.03 14.05
C THR A 177 10.41 5.25 14.54
N ASN A 178 10.35 3.94 14.29
CA ASN A 178 9.21 3.07 14.54
C ASN A 178 7.90 3.62 13.91
N LYS A 179 8.03 4.27 12.75
CA LYS A 179 6.95 4.87 11.97
C LYS A 179 6.87 4.20 10.60
N PRO A 180 5.77 4.38 9.84
CA PRO A 180 5.75 4.03 8.43
C PRO A 180 6.95 4.62 7.70
N VAL A 181 7.49 3.84 6.75
CA VAL A 181 8.56 4.32 5.88
C VAL A 181 8.04 5.45 4.97
N ASP A 182 8.95 6.24 4.43
CA ASP A 182 8.61 7.28 3.48
C ASP A 182 7.94 6.69 2.23
N PHE A 183 6.86 7.32 1.79
CA PHE A 183 6.15 6.89 0.58
C PHE A 183 6.92 7.35 -0.65
N VAL A 184 7.42 6.38 -1.40
CA VAL A 184 8.01 6.61 -2.72
C VAL A 184 7.05 6.02 -3.76
N PRO A 185 6.48 6.82 -4.67
CA PRO A 185 5.62 6.32 -5.75
C PRO A 185 6.29 5.23 -6.58
N ALA A 186 5.51 4.25 -7.05
CA ALA A 186 6.03 3.11 -7.81
C ALA A 186 6.71 3.48 -9.15
N ASP A 187 6.35 4.62 -9.74
CA ASP A 187 6.92 5.15 -10.97
C ASP A 187 8.28 5.83 -10.75
N GLU A 188 8.54 6.37 -9.55
CA GLU A 188 9.81 7.04 -9.20
C GLU A 188 10.96 6.07 -8.91
N GLN A 189 10.69 4.79 -8.65
CA GLN A 189 11.72 3.77 -8.36
C GLN A 189 12.22 2.99 -9.58
N ALA A 190 11.89 3.46 -10.79
CA ALA A 190 12.12 2.74 -12.04
C ALA A 190 13.60 2.51 -12.41
N GLU A 191 14.53 3.28 -11.85
CA GLU A 191 15.90 3.37 -12.37
C GLU A 191 16.92 2.48 -11.63
N ASP A 192 16.61 1.97 -10.43
CA ASP A 192 17.58 1.23 -9.59
C ASP A 192 17.35 -0.28 -9.51
N ALA A 193 16.48 -0.85 -10.36
CA ALA A 193 16.22 -2.29 -10.37
C ALA A 193 17.34 -3.13 -11.06
N GLU A 194 18.58 -2.64 -11.09
CA GLU A 194 19.72 -3.40 -11.57
C GLU A 194 20.14 -4.49 -10.55
N GLU A 195 19.87 -5.73 -10.96
CA GLU A 195 20.67 -6.94 -10.73
C GLU A 195 21.34 -7.12 -9.35
N VAL A 196 20.55 -7.42 -8.32
CA VAL A 196 21.11 -7.96 -7.06
C VAL A 196 21.35 -9.46 -7.22
N LYS A 197 22.63 -9.84 -7.32
CA LYS A 197 23.11 -11.23 -7.35
C LYS A 197 22.50 -12.05 -6.20
N GLU A 198 21.87 -13.16 -6.56
CA GLU A 198 21.29 -14.11 -5.62
C GLU A 198 22.37 -14.67 -4.67
N THR A 199 22.20 -14.49 -3.36
CA THR A 199 22.84 -15.37 -2.38
C THR A 199 22.08 -16.70 -2.34
N PRO A 200 22.79 -17.84 -2.27
CA PRO A 200 22.19 -19.17 -2.39
C PRO A 200 21.16 -19.42 -1.29
N GLU A 201 20.05 -20.06 -1.69
CA GLU A 201 19.00 -20.53 -0.80
C GLU A 201 19.60 -21.49 0.23
N VAL A 202 19.54 -21.14 1.51
CA VAL A 202 19.80 -22.09 2.59
C VAL A 202 18.49 -22.84 2.82
N GLU A 203 18.44 -24.10 2.38
CA GLU A 203 17.36 -25.02 2.71
C GLU A 203 17.27 -25.15 4.24
N HIS A 204 16.20 -24.59 4.82
CA HIS A 204 15.89 -24.80 6.22
C HIS A 204 14.54 -25.48 6.38
N GLU A 205 14.63 -26.62 7.06
CA GLU A 205 13.58 -27.55 7.46
C GLU A 205 12.42 -26.82 8.16
N ALA A 206 11.20 -27.07 7.67
CA ALA A 206 9.99 -26.38 8.09
C ALA A 206 9.56 -26.79 9.51
N ASP A 207 9.71 -25.91 10.50
CA ASP A 207 9.09 -26.09 11.82
C ASP A 207 7.62 -25.60 11.79
N ALA A 208 6.71 -26.57 11.75
CA ALA A 208 5.28 -26.37 11.73
C ALA A 208 4.74 -26.12 13.15
N ARG A 209 4.59 -24.85 13.56
CA ARG A 209 3.82 -24.48 14.76
C ARG A 209 2.84 -23.32 14.53
N GLY A 210 1.64 -23.72 14.10
CA GLY A 210 0.35 -23.28 14.65
C GLY A 210 0.04 -21.78 14.74
N ALA A 211 -0.25 -21.14 13.62
CA ALA A 211 -1.19 -20.01 13.62
C ALA A 211 -2.60 -20.58 13.42
N LYS A 212 -3.51 -20.35 14.38
CA LYS A 212 -4.90 -20.82 14.31
C LYS A 212 -5.57 -20.22 13.06
N LEU A 213 -5.90 -21.09 12.12
CA LEU A 213 -6.60 -20.78 10.88
C LEU A 213 -8.05 -20.40 11.23
N ILE A 214 -8.47 -19.19 10.89
CA ILE A 214 -9.90 -18.86 10.80
C ILE A 214 -10.18 -18.76 9.31
N GLU A 215 -10.73 -19.82 8.75
CA GLU A 215 -11.28 -19.80 7.40
C GLU A 215 -12.59 -19.02 7.45
N VAL A 216 -12.57 -17.81 6.90
CA VAL A 216 -13.83 -17.16 6.52
C VAL A 216 -14.26 -17.89 5.26
N GLY A 217 -15.23 -18.79 5.39
CA GLY A 217 -15.85 -19.44 4.24
C GLY A 217 -16.51 -18.37 3.36
N ILE A 218 -15.99 -18.17 2.16
CA ILE A 218 -16.57 -17.23 1.18
C ILE A 218 -16.77 -17.99 -0.11
N ASN A 219 -18.03 -18.30 -0.43
CA ASN A 219 -18.42 -18.63 -1.79
C ASN A 219 -18.36 -17.33 -2.60
N LEU A 220 -17.46 -17.30 -3.56
CA LEU A 220 -17.42 -16.29 -4.61
C LEU A 220 -18.05 -16.94 -5.83
N ASP A 221 -19.38 -16.80 -5.95
CA ASP A 221 -20.09 -16.99 -7.22
C ASP A 221 -19.86 -15.77 -8.12
#